data_AF-A0A837ZM17-F1
#
_entry.id   AF-A0A837ZM17-F1
#
_cell.length_a   1.000
_cell.length_b   1.000
_cell.length_c   1.000
_cell.angle_alpha   90.00
_cell.angle_beta   90.00
_cell.angle_gamma   90.00
#
_symmetry.space_group_name_H-M   'P 1'
#
loop_
_entity.id
_entity.type
_entity.pdbx_description
1 polymer ?
#
loop_
_entity_poly.entity_id
_entity_poly.type
_entity_poly.pdbx_seq_one_letter_code
_entity_poly.pdbx_strand_id
1 'polypeptide(L)'
;MSGDAFERAVERAERRAEDEQRRLDRKRRDWIRQVNRAAFQIHAGTYVAVQILLVAIWALTWRFDHGTAYPWFVYPLLGWGIGLIAHYIVASTIWRQRPEEQPPAEPWPTGVTDRDTHATPTEEPQ
;
A
#
# COMPACT_ATOMS: atom_id res chain seq x y z
N MET A 1 40.83 27.62 -9.92
CA MET A 1 40.35 26.52 -10.80
C MET A 1 40.10 25.19 -10.08
N SER A 2 40.27 25.07 -8.75
CA SER A 2 39.98 23.83 -7.99
C SER A 2 38.59 23.82 -7.32
N GLY A 3 38.00 24.98 -7.03
CA GLY A 3 36.71 25.12 -6.33
C GLY A 3 35.53 24.47 -7.07
N ASP A 4 35.42 24.72 -8.37
CA ASP A 4 34.30 24.28 -9.20
C ASP A 4 34.23 22.74 -9.39
N ALA A 5 35.36 22.06 -9.24
CA ALA A 5 35.40 20.59 -9.30
C ALA A 5 34.91 19.96 -7.99
N PHE A 6 35.26 20.57 -6.86
CA PHE A 6 34.82 20.17 -5.53
C PHE A 6 33.34 20.47 -5.31
N GLU A 7 32.86 21.66 -5.68
CA GLU A 7 31.45 22.05 -5.56
C GLU A 7 30.54 21.14 -6.38
N ARG A 8 30.93 20.82 -7.62
CA ARG A 8 30.23 19.82 -8.44
C ARG A 8 30.28 18.41 -7.86
N ALA A 9 31.29 18.08 -7.05
CA ALA A 9 31.35 16.78 -6.37
C ALA A 9 30.41 16.74 -5.16
N VAL A 10 30.33 17.83 -4.39
CA VAL A 10 29.40 18.00 -3.27
C VAL A 10 27.96 18.00 -3.75
N GLU A 11 27.62 18.78 -4.78
CA GLU A 11 26.27 18.84 -5.32
C GLU A 11 25.80 17.46 -5.84
N ARG A 12 26.71 16.68 -6.44
CA ARG A 12 26.42 15.30 -6.85
C ARG A 12 26.23 14.35 -5.67
N ALA A 13 26.92 14.58 -4.56
CA ALA A 13 26.75 13.79 -3.34
C ALA A 13 25.41 14.11 -2.66
N GLU A 14 25.04 15.39 -2.57
CA GLU A 14 23.76 15.84 -2.01
C GLU A 14 22.57 15.29 -2.81
N ARG A 15 22.59 15.41 -4.14
CA ARG A 15 21.53 14.85 -5.01
C ARG A 15 21.36 13.33 -4.83
N ARG A 16 22.46 12.59 -4.67
CA ARG A 16 22.41 11.15 -4.40
C ARG A 16 21.80 10.84 -3.04
N ALA A 17 22.15 11.62 -2.01
CA ALA A 17 21.58 11.47 -0.68
C ALA A 17 20.07 11.77 -0.68
N GLU A 18 19.62 12.80 -1.39
CA GLU A 18 18.20 13.12 -1.55
C GLU A 18 17.43 11.99 -2.27
N ASP A 19 17.98 11.45 -3.36
CA ASP A 19 17.37 10.36 -4.11
C ASP A 19 17.26 9.08 -3.28
N GLU A 20 18.31 8.75 -2.52
CA GLU A 20 18.34 7.62 -1.61
C GLU A 20 17.31 7.78 -0.50
N GLN A 21 17.23 8.96 0.11
CA GLN A 21 16.23 9.27 1.13
C GLN A 21 14.80 9.10 0.58
N ARG A 22 14.52 9.62 -0.62
CA ARG A 22 13.23 9.43 -1.29
C ARG A 22 12.92 7.96 -1.60
N ARG A 23 13.93 7.16 -1.96
CA ARG A 23 13.79 5.72 -2.20
C ARG A 23 13.46 4.97 -0.91
N LEU A 24 14.15 5.28 0.18
CA LEU A 24 13.90 4.69 1.49
C LEU A 24 12.50 5.06 2.01
N ASP A 25 12.07 6.31 1.85
CA ASP A 25 10.73 6.75 2.25
C ASP A 25 9.62 6.04 1.48
N ARG A 26 9.79 5.84 0.17
CA ARG A 26 8.86 5.05 -0.65
C ARG A 26 8.80 3.60 -0.15
N LYS A 27 9.96 2.95 -0.02
CA LYS A 27 10.05 1.56 0.44
C LYS A 27 9.47 1.38 1.85
N ARG A 28 9.70 2.33 2.74
CA ARG A 28 9.16 2.35 4.11
C ARG A 28 7.64 2.45 4.11
N ARG A 29 7.06 3.35 3.29
CA ARG A 29 5.60 3.49 3.16
C ARG A 29 4.96 2.20 2.65
N ASP A 30 5.56 1.59 1.64
CA ASP A 30 5.04 0.36 1.05
C ASP A 30 5.17 -0.84 2.01
N TRP A 31 6.27 -0.92 2.76
CA TRP A 31 6.45 -1.91 3.82
C TRP A 31 5.41 -1.77 4.94
N ILE A 32 5.21 -0.56 5.47
CA ILE A 32 4.23 -0.31 6.54
C ILE A 32 2.81 -0.69 6.08
N ARG A 33 2.47 -0.40 4.81
CA ARG A 33 1.17 -0.79 4.23
C ARG A 33 0.99 -2.31 4.15
N GLN A 34 2.03 -3.04 3.75
CA GLN A 34 1.98 -4.50 3.69
C GLN A 34 1.87 -5.14 5.07
N VAL A 35 2.64 -4.64 6.05
CA VAL A 35 2.60 -5.12 7.44
C VAL A 35 1.23 -4.90 8.07
N ASN A 36 0.62 -3.72 7.86
CA ASN A 36 -0.73 -3.44 8.35
C ASN A 36 -1.78 -4.41 7.77
N ARG A 37 -1.60 -4.85 6.51
CA ARG A 37 -2.47 -5.87 5.88
C ARG A 37 -2.36 -7.22 6.57
N ALA A 38 -1.13 -7.67 6.80
CA ALA A 38 -0.85 -8.96 7.40
C ALA A 38 -1.34 -9.00 8.85
N ALA A 39 -1.09 -7.93 9.61
CA ALA A 39 -1.56 -7.82 10.99
C ALA A 39 -3.10 -7.93 11.10
N PHE A 40 -3.82 -7.33 10.16
CA PHE A 40 -5.28 -7.43 10.10
C PHE A 40 -5.77 -8.84 9.72
N GLN A 41 -5.13 -9.48 8.73
CA GLN A 41 -5.48 -10.86 8.33
C GLN A 41 -5.26 -11.87 9.46
N ILE A 42 -4.16 -11.71 10.22
CA ILE A 42 -3.88 -12.56 11.39
C ILE A 42 -4.96 -12.35 12.45
N HIS A 43 -5.32 -11.11 12.78
CA HIS A 43 -6.40 -10.83 13.75
C HIS A 43 -7.74 -11.44 13.32
N ALA A 44 -8.11 -11.32 12.05
CA ALA A 44 -9.32 -11.92 11.52
C ALA A 44 -9.27 -13.46 11.58
N GLY A 45 -8.14 -14.06 11.22
CA GLY A 45 -7.92 -15.51 11.31
C GLY A 45 -8.01 -16.02 12.74
N THR A 46 -7.35 -15.34 13.69
CA THR A 46 -7.44 -15.67 15.12
C THR A 46 -8.87 -15.54 15.64
N TYR A 47 -9.61 -14.50 15.25
CA TYR A 47 -11.02 -14.34 15.61
C TYR A 47 -11.85 -15.54 15.14
N VAL A 48 -11.75 -15.93 13.87
CA VAL A 48 -12.48 -17.10 13.33
C VAL A 48 -12.09 -18.38 14.09
N ALA A 49 -10.80 -18.60 14.35
CA ALA A 49 -10.33 -19.76 15.10
C ALA A 49 -10.90 -19.80 16.53
N VAL A 50 -10.92 -18.66 17.22
CA VAL A 50 -11.53 -18.52 18.55
C VAL A 50 -13.03 -18.82 18.51
N GLN A 51 -13.77 -18.29 17.52
CA GLN A 51 -15.20 -18.57 17.39
C GLN A 51 -15.49 -20.04 17.15
N ILE A 52 -14.70 -20.71 16.30
CA ILE A 52 -14.80 -22.16 16.08
C ILE A 52 -14.54 -22.92 17.39
N LEU A 53 -13.52 -22.52 18.15
CA LEU A 53 -13.20 -23.12 19.45
C LEU A 53 -14.36 -22.96 20.45
N LEU A 54 -14.96 -21.76 20.56
CA LEU A 54 -16.11 -21.53 21.45
C LEU A 54 -17.31 -22.40 21.07
N VAL A 55 -17.61 -22.51 19.77
CA VAL A 55 -18.69 -23.37 19.28
C VAL A 55 -18.40 -24.84 19.59
N ALA A 56 -17.15 -25.29 19.41
CA ALA A 56 -16.72 -26.64 19.73
C ALA A 56 -16.87 -26.94 21.23
N ILE A 57 -16.44 -26.02 22.11
CA ILE A 57 -16.59 -26.14 23.56
C ILE A 57 -18.08 -26.22 23.93
N TRP A 58 -18.92 -25.35 23.37
CA TRP A 58 -20.36 -25.38 23.59
C TRP A 58 -21.00 -26.69 23.13
N ALA A 59 -20.65 -27.20 21.95
CA ALA A 59 -21.17 -28.46 21.43
C ALA A 59 -20.77 -29.64 22.32
N LEU A 60 -19.54 -29.62 22.86
CA LEU A 60 -19.08 -30.62 23.81
C LEU A 60 -19.85 -30.53 25.13
N THR A 61 -20.01 -29.32 25.69
CA THR A 61 -20.78 -29.12 26.93
C THR A 61 -22.24 -29.51 26.77
N TRP A 62 -22.88 -29.16 25.65
CA TRP A 62 -24.24 -29.62 25.31
C TRP A 62 -24.35 -31.14 25.33
N ARG A 63 -23.35 -31.84 24.82
CA ARG A 63 -23.32 -33.31 24.79
C ARG A 63 -23.20 -33.92 26.19
N PHE A 64 -22.50 -33.27 27.11
CA PHE A 64 -22.34 -33.69 28.51
C PHE A 64 -23.55 -33.34 29.38
N ASP A 65 -24.18 -32.18 29.15
CA ASP A 65 -25.34 -31.68 29.90
C ASP A 65 -26.70 -32.22 29.38
N HIS A 66 -26.72 -33.31 28.62
CA HIS A 66 -27.96 -33.90 28.07
C HIS A 66 -28.81 -32.90 27.24
N GLY A 67 -28.16 -31.89 26.66
CA GLY A 67 -28.83 -30.89 25.83
C GLY A 67 -29.50 -29.72 26.56
N THR A 68 -29.16 -29.47 27.83
CA THR A 68 -29.66 -28.29 28.56
C THR A 68 -28.71 -27.08 28.51
N ALA A 69 -27.57 -27.20 27.82
CA ALA A 69 -26.56 -26.14 27.80
C ALA A 69 -26.98 -24.93 26.95
N TYR A 70 -27.18 -23.79 27.59
CA TYR A 70 -27.53 -22.55 26.89
C TYR A 70 -26.41 -22.12 25.92
N PRO A 71 -26.72 -21.67 24.68
CA PRO A 71 -25.75 -21.22 23.68
C PRO A 71 -25.16 -19.84 24.02
N TRP A 72 -24.30 -19.83 25.03
CA TRP A 72 -23.62 -18.62 25.51
C TRP A 72 -22.61 -18.06 24.51
N PHE A 73 -22.13 -18.87 23.54
CA PHE A 73 -21.19 -18.42 22.50
C PHE A 73 -21.77 -17.33 21.59
N VAL A 74 -23.09 -17.16 21.57
CA VAL A 74 -23.79 -16.15 20.78
C VAL A 74 -23.45 -14.72 21.25
N TYR A 75 -23.17 -14.54 22.55
CA TYR A 75 -22.78 -13.23 23.10
C TYR A 75 -21.43 -12.72 22.58
N PRO A 76 -20.32 -13.50 22.63
CA PRO A 76 -19.08 -13.08 22.00
C PRO A 76 -19.21 -12.99 20.48
N LEU A 77 -20.03 -13.84 19.84
CA LEU A 77 -20.26 -13.80 18.40
C LEU A 77 -20.95 -12.50 17.93
N LEU A 78 -21.98 -12.05 18.65
CA LEU A 78 -22.68 -10.80 18.33
C LEU A 78 -21.93 -9.57 18.86
N GLY A 79 -21.45 -9.60 20.10
CA GLY A 79 -20.77 -8.46 20.72
C GLY A 79 -19.46 -8.12 20.02
N TRP A 80 -18.59 -9.11 19.80
CA TRP A 80 -17.29 -8.88 19.17
C TRP A 80 -17.36 -8.94 17.65
N GLY A 81 -18.29 -9.72 17.08
CA GLY A 81 -18.47 -9.82 15.64
C GLY A 81 -18.88 -8.51 14.98
N ILE A 82 -19.74 -7.71 15.62
CA ILE A 82 -20.13 -6.39 15.11
C ILE A 82 -18.92 -5.44 15.06
N GLY A 83 -18.09 -5.43 16.11
CA GLY A 83 -16.87 -4.62 16.16
C GLY A 83 -15.87 -5.01 15.06
N LEU A 84 -15.72 -6.31 14.80
CA LEU A 84 -14.84 -6.83 13.75
C LEU A 84 -15.34 -6.50 12.34
N ILE A 85 -16.65 -6.63 12.09
CA ILE A 85 -17.27 -6.29 10.81
C ILE A 85 -17.13 -4.79 10.52
N ALA A 86 -17.35 -3.94 11.52
CA ALA A 86 -17.14 -2.50 11.37
C ALA A 86 -15.68 -2.17 11.03
N HIS A 87 -14.73 -2.81 11.72
CA HIS A 87 -13.30 -2.66 11.42
C HIS A 87 -12.93 -3.16 10.02
N TYR A 88 -13.50 -4.30 9.61
CA TYR A 88 -13.32 -4.86 8.28
C TYR A 88 -13.87 -3.96 7.18
N ILE A 89 -15.05 -3.36 7.37
CA ILE A 89 -15.65 -2.45 6.39
C ILE A 89 -14.79 -1.18 6.27
N VAL A 90 -14.36 -0.58 7.39
CA VAL A 90 -13.49 0.61 7.34
C VAL A 90 -12.15 0.29 6.69
N ALA A 91 -11.51 -0.81 7.08
CA ALA A 91 -10.26 -1.26 6.49
C ALA A 91 -10.45 -1.55 4.99
N SER A 92 -11.46 -2.30 4.57
CA SER A 92 -11.68 -2.62 3.15
C SER A 92 -12.08 -1.41 2.29
N THR A 93 -12.83 -0.45 2.85
CA THR A 93 -13.26 0.76 2.13
C THR A 93 -12.09 1.68 1.82
N ILE A 94 -11.14 1.82 2.76
CA ILE A 94 -9.88 2.57 2.55
C ILE A 94 -9.04 1.93 1.43
N TRP A 95 -9.15 0.62 1.22
CA TRP A 95 -8.33 -0.14 0.27
C TRP A 95 -8.93 -0.21 -1.14
N ARG A 96 -10.25 -0.03 -1.28
CA ARG A 96 -10.95 -0.07 -2.58
C ARG A 96 -10.70 1.18 -3.44
N GLN A 97 -10.13 2.24 -2.86
CA GLN A 97 -9.57 3.37 -3.61
C GLN A 97 -8.17 3.02 -4.12
N ARG A 98 -8.10 2.11 -5.09
CA ARG A 98 -7.02 2.16 -6.08
C ARG A 98 -7.54 2.98 -7.25
N PRO A 99 -7.28 4.30 -7.32
CA PRO A 99 -7.16 4.88 -8.64
C PRO A 99 -6.05 4.07 -9.31
N GLU A 100 -6.43 3.38 -10.39
CA GLU A 100 -5.59 2.97 -11.51
C GLU A 100 -4.14 3.38 -11.30
N GLU A 101 -3.26 2.39 -11.24
CA GLU A 101 -1.83 2.60 -11.43
C GLU A 101 -1.68 3.59 -12.57
N GLN A 102 -1.33 4.85 -12.26
CA GLN A 102 -1.05 5.84 -13.29
C GLN A 102 -0.03 5.16 -14.19
N PRO A 103 -0.36 4.90 -15.47
CA PRO A 103 0.61 4.39 -16.41
C PRO A 103 1.84 5.29 -16.25
N PRO A 104 3.05 4.71 -16.12
CA PRO A 104 4.27 5.49 -15.89
C PRO A 104 4.18 6.70 -16.81
N ALA A 105 4.19 7.91 -16.23
CA ALA A 105 4.06 9.15 -16.98
C ALA A 105 4.92 8.97 -18.23
N GLU A 106 4.24 8.84 -19.38
CA GLU A 106 4.87 8.55 -20.66
C GLU A 106 6.08 9.49 -20.70
N PRO A 107 7.31 8.98 -20.88
CA PRO A 107 8.47 9.86 -21.00
C PRO A 107 8.06 10.84 -22.09
N TRP A 108 7.93 12.11 -21.70
CA TRP A 108 7.74 13.29 -22.54
C TRP A 108 7.98 12.93 -24.02
N PRO A 109 7.01 13.13 -24.94
CA PRO A 109 7.24 12.77 -26.33
C PRO A 109 8.51 13.48 -26.77
N THR A 110 9.50 12.64 -27.05
CA THR A 110 10.83 13.04 -27.45
C THR A 110 10.75 13.47 -28.90
N GLY A 111 10.02 14.56 -29.14
CA GLY A 111 9.95 15.26 -30.41
C GLY A 111 11.26 16.01 -30.61
N VAL A 112 12.35 15.27 -30.77
CA VAL A 112 13.43 15.65 -31.68
C VAL A 112 12.76 15.75 -33.04
N THR A 113 12.20 16.92 -33.32
CA THR A 113 12.06 17.34 -34.72
C THR A 113 13.49 17.63 -35.15
N ASP A 114 14.08 16.63 -35.79
CA ASP A 114 15.09 16.83 -36.81
C ASP A 114 14.66 18.02 -37.67
N ARG A 115 15.26 19.19 -37.41
CA ARG A 115 15.07 20.41 -38.20
C ARG A 115 16.41 21.05 -38.52
N ASP A 116 17.41 20.20 -38.74
CA ASP A 116 18.70 20.58 -39.29
C ASP A 116 18.91 19.81 -40.59
N THR A 117 18.15 20.11 -41.65
CA THR A 117 18.58 19.91 -43.05
C THR A 117 17.48 20.40 -44.01
N HIS A 118 17.56 21.67 -44.37
CA HIS A 118 17.57 22.13 -45.77
C HIS A 118 17.87 23.63 -45.73
N ALA A 119 19.16 23.94 -45.62
CA ALA A 119 19.66 25.20 -46.14
C ALA A 119 19.36 25.23 -47.64
N THR A 120 18.68 26.28 -48.13
CA THR A 120 19.04 26.89 -49.41
C THR A 120 18.77 28.40 -49.36
N PRO A 121 19.75 29.27 -49.69
CA PRO A 121 19.66 30.74 -49.63
C PRO A 121 18.92 31.38 -50.82
N THR A 122 18.80 32.72 -50.78
CA THR A 122 18.30 33.68 -51.82
C THR A 122 16.83 34.09 -51.54
N GLU A 123 16.50 35.33 -51.18
CA GLU A 123 16.52 36.51 -52.04
C GLU A 123 16.70 37.87 -51.29
N GLU A 124 17.16 38.84 -52.07
CA GLU A 124 17.61 40.22 -51.81
C GLU A 124 16.59 41.23 -51.24
N PRO A 125 17.08 42.39 -50.75
CA PRO A 125 16.26 43.52 -50.33
C PRO A 125 15.91 44.47 -51.50
N GLN A 126 14.67 44.97 -51.50
CA GLN A 126 14.24 46.20 -52.19
C GLN A 126 13.43 47.04 -51.20
#